data_AF-A0A2I3RU58-F1
#
_entry.id   AF-A0A2I3RU58-F1
#
_cell.length_a   1.000
_cell.length_b   1.000
_cell.length_c   1.000
_cell.angle_alpha   90.00
_cell.angle_beta   90.00
_cell.angle_gamma   90.00
#
_symmetry.space_group_name_H-M   'P 1'
#
loop_
_entity.id
_entity.type
_entity.pdbx_description
1 polymer ?
#
loop_
_entity_poly.entity_id
_entity_poly.type
_entity_poly.pdbx_seq_one_letter_code
_entity_poly.pdbx_strand_id
1 'polypeptide(L)'
;MGRAGARSPGRRRQRCQSRGRRRPRAPRRRKAPACRRRRARRRRKKPCPRSLRPEIHECPESQDPCASRDDWRCARSMHEFSAKDIDGHMVNLDKYRWALAWGKTEVNYTQLVDLHARYAECGLRILAFPCNQFGKQEPGSNEEIKEFAAGYNVKFDMFSKICVNGDDAHPLWKWMKIQPKGKGILGNAIKWNFTKFLIDKNGCVVKRYGPMEEPLVIEKDLPHYF
;
A
#
# COMPACT_ATOMS: atom_id res chain seq x y z
N MET A 1 21.88 54.78 -66.20
CA MET A 1 20.44 55.05 -66.04
C MET A 1 19.68 54.30 -67.13
N GLY A 2 18.60 53.59 -66.79
CA GLY A 2 17.53 53.26 -67.76
C GLY A 2 17.33 51.80 -68.19
N ARG A 3 16.53 51.06 -67.40
CA ARG A 3 15.49 50.07 -67.76
C ARG A 3 15.82 48.90 -68.71
N ALA A 4 15.66 47.67 -68.20
CA ALA A 4 15.37 46.47 -68.99
C ALA A 4 14.08 45.82 -68.47
N GLY A 5 13.15 45.57 -69.39
CA GLY A 5 11.80 45.10 -69.13
C GLY A 5 11.69 43.60 -68.89
N ALA A 6 10.53 43.24 -68.35
CA ALA A 6 10.11 41.91 -67.93
C ALA A 6 10.02 40.88 -69.07
N ARG A 7 10.27 39.60 -68.73
CA ARG A 7 9.68 38.43 -69.40
C ARG A 7 9.42 37.32 -68.38
N SER A 8 8.14 36.99 -68.17
CA SER A 8 7.70 35.72 -67.58
C SER A 8 7.54 34.67 -68.69
N PRO A 9 7.77 33.39 -68.39
CA PRO A 9 6.94 32.36 -68.98
C PRO A 9 6.55 31.25 -67.99
N GLY A 10 5.41 30.60 -68.25
CA GLY A 10 5.23 29.20 -67.88
C GLY A 10 3.94 28.81 -67.17
N ARG A 11 2.77 29.05 -67.79
CA ARG A 11 1.58 28.23 -67.49
C ARG A 11 1.70 26.89 -68.22
N ARG A 12 1.99 25.80 -67.49
CA ARG A 12 1.70 24.43 -67.94
C ARG A 12 0.42 23.95 -67.27
N ARG A 13 -0.66 23.85 -68.05
CA ARG A 13 -1.87 23.09 -67.69
C ARG A 13 -1.60 21.62 -68.02
N GLN A 14 -1.45 20.78 -66.99
CA GLN A 14 -1.55 19.33 -67.14
C GLN A 14 -2.97 18.88 -66.85
N ARG A 15 -3.55 18.24 -67.87
CA ARG A 15 -4.85 17.58 -67.86
C ARG A 15 -4.62 16.15 -67.35
N CYS A 16 -5.15 15.80 -66.18
CA CYS A 16 -5.13 14.43 -65.67
C CYS A 16 -6.55 13.91 -65.43
N GLN A 17 -6.92 13.02 -66.34
CA GLN A 17 -7.93 11.95 -66.36
C GLN A 17 -8.70 11.67 -65.05
N SER A 18 -10.02 11.78 -65.14
CA SER A 18 -10.99 11.30 -64.16
C SER A 18 -11.06 9.76 -64.15
N ARG A 19 -10.43 9.12 -63.17
CA ARG A 19 -10.66 7.70 -62.83
C ARG A 19 -11.60 7.61 -61.63
N GLY A 20 -12.78 7.05 -61.83
CA GLY A 20 -13.74 6.77 -60.76
C GLY A 20 -13.14 5.81 -59.73
N ARG A 21 -13.00 6.27 -58.48
CA ARG A 21 -12.68 5.42 -57.33
C ARG A 21 -13.97 5.05 -56.61
N ARG A 22 -14.34 3.77 -56.66
CA ARG A 22 -15.39 3.18 -55.83
C ARG A 22 -15.01 3.37 -54.35
N ARG A 23 -15.94 3.89 -53.53
CA ARG A 23 -15.77 4.00 -52.07
C ARG A 23 -15.59 2.60 -51.47
N PRO A 24 -14.60 2.36 -50.58
CA PRO A 24 -14.53 1.11 -49.85
C PRO A 24 -15.68 1.03 -48.82
N ARG A 25 -16.34 -0.13 -48.73
CA ARG A 25 -17.35 -0.41 -47.71
C ARG A 25 -16.70 -0.40 -46.32
N ALA A 26 -17.32 0.30 -45.36
CA ALA A 26 -16.89 0.31 -43.97
C ALA A 26 -16.89 -1.11 -43.37
N PRO A 27 -15.90 -1.48 -42.54
CA PRO A 27 -15.88 -2.78 -41.88
C PRO A 27 -17.00 -2.86 -40.84
N ARG A 28 -17.75 -3.97 -40.85
CA ARG A 28 -18.79 -4.27 -39.86
C ARG A 28 -18.15 -4.34 -38.47
N ARG A 29 -18.60 -3.48 -37.53
CA ARG A 29 -18.23 -3.54 -36.11
C ARG A 29 -18.58 -4.93 -35.57
N ARG A 30 -17.56 -5.75 -35.27
CA ARG A 30 -17.74 -6.94 -34.43
C ARG A 30 -18.07 -6.45 -33.02
N LYS A 31 -19.27 -6.77 -32.52
CA LYS A 31 -19.62 -6.52 -31.12
C LYS A 31 -18.63 -7.31 -30.25
N ALA A 32 -17.96 -6.61 -29.33
CA ALA A 32 -17.13 -7.25 -28.31
C ALA A 32 -18.00 -8.23 -27.50
N PRO A 33 -17.47 -9.40 -27.11
CA PRO A 33 -18.22 -10.34 -26.27
C PRO A 33 -18.56 -9.64 -24.95
N ALA A 34 -19.83 -9.70 -24.56
CA ALA A 34 -20.30 -9.17 -23.30
C ALA A 34 -19.49 -9.81 -22.17
N CYS A 35 -18.67 -9.00 -21.49
CA CYS A 35 -17.97 -9.40 -20.29
C CYS A 35 -19.01 -9.78 -19.24
N ARG A 36 -19.25 -11.08 -19.04
CA ARG A 36 -20.08 -11.59 -17.95
C ARG A 36 -19.40 -11.15 -16.65
N ARG A 37 -19.91 -10.07 -16.05
CA ARG A 37 -19.60 -9.69 -14.67
C ARG A 37 -19.95 -10.88 -13.78
N ARG A 38 -18.94 -11.70 -13.43
CA ARG A 38 -19.07 -12.65 -12.33
C ARG A 38 -19.40 -11.79 -11.11
N ARG A 39 -20.63 -11.86 -10.61
CA ARG A 39 -20.99 -11.29 -9.31
C ARG A 39 -20.04 -11.93 -8.31
N ALA A 40 -19.08 -11.17 -7.80
CA ALA A 40 -18.28 -11.59 -6.67
C ALA A 40 -19.28 -11.97 -5.57
N ARG A 41 -19.33 -13.25 -5.19
CA ARG A 41 -20.10 -13.67 -4.02
C ARG A 41 -19.53 -12.89 -2.86
N ARG A 42 -20.28 -11.90 -2.34
CA ARG A 42 -19.93 -11.21 -1.09
C ARG A 42 -19.74 -12.31 -0.05
N ARG A 43 -18.48 -12.56 0.35
CA ARG A 43 -18.20 -13.41 1.50
C ARG A 43 -18.98 -12.79 2.66
N ARG A 44 -19.89 -13.56 3.27
CA ARG A 44 -20.66 -13.08 4.43
C ARG A 44 -19.66 -12.57 5.48
N LYS A 45 -19.91 -11.39 6.07
CA LYS A 45 -19.19 -10.93 7.26
C LYS A 45 -19.23 -12.08 8.27
N LYS A 46 -18.08 -12.67 8.58
CA LYS A 46 -18.00 -13.66 9.64
C LYS A 46 -18.21 -12.90 10.95
N PRO A 47 -18.99 -13.43 11.92
CA PRO A 47 -19.01 -12.84 13.25
C PRO A 47 -17.58 -12.79 13.80
N CYS A 48 -17.28 -11.77 14.61
CA CYS A 48 -15.99 -11.65 15.25
C CYS A 48 -15.65 -12.96 15.96
N PRO A 49 -14.44 -13.52 15.76
CA PRO A 49 -14.01 -14.71 16.47
C PRO A 49 -14.18 -14.47 17.96
N ARG A 50 -14.74 -15.45 18.67
CA ARG A 50 -14.83 -15.40 20.12
C ARG A 50 -13.41 -15.50 20.65
N SER A 51 -12.98 -14.50 21.43
CA SER A 51 -11.69 -14.46 22.10
C SER A 51 -11.36 -15.84 22.69
N LEU A 52 -10.35 -16.52 22.15
CA LEU A 52 -9.69 -17.59 22.89
C LEU A 52 -9.03 -16.92 24.11
N ARG A 53 -8.96 -17.60 25.26
CA ARG A 53 -8.43 -17.00 26.51
C ARG A 53 -7.19 -16.16 26.17
N PRO A 54 -7.17 -14.86 26.51
CA PRO A 54 -6.13 -13.97 26.04
C PRO A 54 -4.80 -14.49 26.57
N GLU A 55 -3.90 -14.90 25.67
CA GLU A 55 -2.49 -14.97 26.03
C GLU A 55 -2.07 -13.53 26.33
N ILE A 56 -1.72 -13.29 27.58
CA ILE A 56 -1.19 -11.99 28.00
C ILE A 56 0.24 -11.94 27.46
N HIS A 57 0.42 -11.29 26.30
CA HIS A 57 1.75 -11.03 25.79
C HIS A 57 2.26 -9.78 26.50
N GLU A 58 3.15 -10.01 27.46
CA GLU A 58 3.93 -8.95 28.07
C GLU A 58 5.02 -8.55 27.08
N CYS A 59 5.02 -7.27 26.72
CA CYS A 59 6.14 -6.65 26.05
C CYS A 59 7.37 -6.78 26.98
N PRO A 60 8.56 -7.15 26.48
CA PRO A 60 9.73 -7.35 27.34
C PRO A 60 10.01 -6.09 28.18
N GLU A 61 10.25 -6.32 29.47
CA GLU A 61 10.41 -5.27 30.48
C GLU A 61 11.77 -4.57 30.33
N SER A 62 11.75 -3.25 30.09
CA SER A 62 12.89 -2.36 30.35
C SER A 62 12.59 -1.57 31.64
N GLN A 63 13.61 -1.39 32.48
CA GLN A 63 13.44 -0.84 33.84
C GLN A 63 13.20 0.68 33.87
N ASP A 64 13.24 1.38 32.72
CA ASP A 64 13.08 2.83 32.63
C ASP A 64 12.18 3.28 31.46
N PRO A 65 11.23 4.22 31.67
CA PRO A 65 10.43 4.80 30.58
C PRO A 65 11.29 5.69 29.67
N CYS A 66 11.00 5.70 28.37
CA CYS A 66 11.72 6.53 27.42
C CYS A 66 11.59 8.02 27.70
N ALA A 67 12.72 8.74 27.61
CA ALA A 67 12.74 10.20 27.67
C ALA A 67 12.07 10.87 26.45
N SER A 68 11.94 10.16 25.33
CA SER A 68 11.29 10.63 24.10
C SER A 68 10.55 9.49 23.39
N ARG A 69 9.41 9.81 22.77
CA ARG A 69 8.57 8.90 21.95
C ARG A 69 9.29 8.32 20.73
N ASP A 70 10.41 8.92 20.34
CA ASP A 70 11.24 8.48 19.21
C ASP A 70 12.44 7.65 19.66
N ASP A 71 12.65 7.46 20.97
CA ASP A 71 13.72 6.59 21.47
C ASP A 71 13.31 5.12 21.43
N TRP A 72 13.45 4.54 20.24
CA TRP A 72 13.13 3.14 19.97
C TRP A 72 13.92 2.12 20.82
N ARG A 73 14.98 2.54 21.52
CA ARG A 73 15.87 1.64 22.30
C ARG A 73 15.28 1.28 23.67
N CYS A 74 14.47 2.14 24.24
CA CYS A 74 13.83 1.96 25.55
C CYS A 74 12.33 1.64 25.43
N ALA A 75 11.73 1.84 24.25
CA ALA A 75 10.29 1.73 24.06
C ALA A 75 9.83 0.30 24.32
N ARG A 76 8.70 0.16 25.00
CA ARG A 76 8.11 -1.15 25.35
C ARG A 76 6.92 -1.47 24.47
N SER A 77 6.23 -0.47 23.94
CA SER A 77 5.01 -0.67 23.14
C SER A 77 5.00 0.19 21.88
N MET A 78 4.30 -0.27 20.84
CA MET A 78 3.92 0.56 19.70
C MET A 78 3.25 1.89 20.15
N HIS A 79 2.52 1.86 21.27
CA HIS A 79 1.78 3.00 21.81
C HIS A 79 2.67 4.17 22.25
N GLU A 80 3.99 3.98 22.35
CA GLU A 80 4.94 5.04 22.70
C GLU A 80 5.39 5.84 21.49
N PHE A 81 5.11 5.37 20.26
CA PHE A 81 5.50 6.06 19.04
C PHE A 81 4.39 6.98 18.51
N SER A 82 4.78 7.89 17.63
CA SER A 82 3.88 8.66 16.77
C SER A 82 4.35 8.54 15.32
N ALA A 83 3.46 8.78 14.37
CA ALA A 83 3.84 8.87 12.97
C ALA A 83 2.95 9.86 12.23
N LYS A 84 3.53 10.52 11.22
CA LYS A 84 2.81 11.42 10.33
C LYS A 84 1.90 10.60 9.42
N ASP A 85 0.60 10.86 9.43
CA ASP A 85 -0.35 10.23 8.51
C ASP A 85 -0.07 10.66 7.05
N ILE A 86 -0.78 10.09 6.09
CA ILE A 86 -0.53 10.39 4.67
C ILE A 86 -0.89 11.84 4.29
N ASP A 87 -1.75 12.50 5.08
CA ASP A 87 -2.18 13.89 4.88
C ASP A 87 -1.29 14.90 5.63
N GLY A 88 -0.40 14.39 6.47
CA GLY A 88 0.62 15.14 7.13
C GLY A 88 0.36 15.48 8.60
N HIS A 89 -0.69 14.93 9.21
CA HIS A 89 -0.99 15.13 10.61
C HIS A 89 -0.20 14.14 11.47
N MET A 90 0.31 14.59 12.62
CA MET A 90 0.96 13.70 13.56
C MET A 90 -0.08 12.86 14.30
N VAL A 91 0.04 11.53 14.23
CA VAL A 91 -0.86 10.58 14.88
C VAL A 91 -0.11 9.84 15.97
N ASN A 92 -0.59 9.95 17.20
CA ASN A 92 -0.15 9.10 18.31
C ASN A 92 -0.69 7.67 18.11
N LEU A 93 0.19 6.67 18.23
CA LEU A 93 -0.17 5.28 17.98
C LEU A 93 -0.82 4.57 19.18
N ASP A 94 -0.94 5.23 20.33
CA ASP A 94 -1.68 4.72 21.51
C ASP A 94 -3.17 4.47 21.27
N LYS A 95 -3.74 5.13 20.26
CA LYS A 95 -5.13 4.97 19.83
C LYS A 95 -5.39 3.60 19.20
N TYR A 96 -4.33 2.89 18.79
CA TYR A 96 -4.45 1.59 18.16
C TYR A 96 -4.46 0.49 19.20
N ARG A 97 -5.23 -0.55 18.89
CA ARG A 97 -5.25 -1.81 19.66
C ARG A 97 -4.73 -2.97 18.84
N TRP A 98 -4.68 -2.85 17.52
CA TRP A 98 -4.15 -3.88 16.63
C TRP A 98 -3.58 -3.18 15.43
N ALA A 99 -2.41 -3.59 14.96
CA ALA A 99 -1.81 -2.97 13.79
C ALA A 99 -1.17 -4.02 12.88
N LEU A 100 -1.28 -3.75 11.59
CA LEU A 100 -0.61 -4.50 10.52
C LEU A 100 -0.01 -3.51 9.52
N ALA A 101 1.24 -3.73 9.10
CA ALA A 101 1.95 -2.84 8.19
C ALA A 101 2.21 -3.41 6.78
N TRP A 102 2.02 -2.55 5.75
CA TRP A 102 2.63 -2.54 4.39
C TRP A 102 2.09 -3.49 3.25
N GLY A 103 1.98 -3.22 1.91
CA GLY A 103 2.27 -2.10 0.94
C GLY A 103 2.70 -2.50 -0.53
N LYS A 104 1.87 -2.20 -1.58
CA LYS A 104 1.98 -2.23 -3.10
C LYS A 104 2.08 -3.46 -4.04
N THR A 105 1.18 -4.44 -3.90
CA THR A 105 0.83 -5.40 -4.96
C THR A 105 -0.69 -5.51 -4.95
N GLU A 106 -1.29 -5.74 -6.12
CA GLU A 106 -2.74 -5.89 -6.26
C GLU A 106 -3.31 -6.89 -5.24
N VAL A 107 -2.61 -8.02 -5.05
CA VAL A 107 -2.97 -9.05 -4.06
C VAL A 107 -2.94 -8.52 -2.64
N ASN A 108 -1.89 -7.77 -2.25
CA ASN A 108 -1.82 -7.26 -0.89
C ASN A 108 -2.89 -6.21 -0.60
N TYR A 109 -3.10 -5.25 -1.50
CA TYR A 109 -4.14 -4.23 -1.31
C TYR A 109 -5.54 -4.86 -1.22
N THR A 110 -5.88 -5.76 -2.15
CA THR A 110 -7.20 -6.40 -2.16
C THR A 110 -7.45 -7.24 -0.92
N GLN A 111 -6.46 -8.01 -0.46
CA GLN A 111 -6.60 -8.84 0.74
C GLN A 111 -6.60 -8.05 2.05
N LEU A 112 -5.82 -6.97 2.16
CA LEU A 112 -5.84 -6.09 3.32
C LEU A 112 -7.18 -5.34 3.43
N VAL A 113 -7.73 -4.88 2.30
CA VAL A 113 -9.07 -4.28 2.26
C VAL A 113 -10.13 -5.28 2.68
N ASP A 114 -10.05 -6.54 2.22
CA ASP A 114 -10.96 -7.61 2.66
C ASP A 114 -10.85 -7.90 4.16
N LEU A 115 -9.63 -8.03 4.69
CA LEU A 115 -9.41 -8.24 6.12
C LEU A 115 -9.97 -7.09 6.96
N HIS A 116 -9.68 -5.85 6.59
CA HIS A 116 -10.20 -4.68 7.28
C HIS A 116 -11.73 -4.64 7.24
N ALA A 117 -12.34 -4.87 6.06
CA ALA A 117 -13.80 -4.88 5.92
C ALA A 117 -14.49 -5.95 6.79
N ARG A 118 -13.82 -7.08 7.05
CA ARG A 118 -14.37 -8.18 7.86
C ARG A 118 -14.12 -8.03 9.35
N TYR A 119 -13.00 -7.42 9.75
CA TYR A 119 -12.53 -7.46 11.14
C TYR A 119 -12.38 -6.07 11.80
N ALA A 120 -12.62 -4.96 11.10
CA ALA A 120 -12.56 -3.63 11.71
C ALA A 120 -13.54 -3.44 12.88
N GLU A 121 -14.74 -4.04 12.78
CA GLU A 121 -15.75 -4.05 13.85
C GLU A 121 -15.31 -4.92 15.05
N CYS A 122 -14.36 -5.83 14.85
CA CYS A 122 -13.74 -6.65 15.89
C CYS A 122 -12.51 -5.96 16.50
N GLY A 123 -12.21 -4.72 16.11
CA GLY A 123 -11.07 -3.95 16.62
C GLY A 123 -9.80 -4.04 15.77
N LEU A 124 -9.76 -4.81 14.68
CA LEU A 124 -8.61 -4.81 13.78
C LEU A 124 -8.39 -3.40 13.19
N ARG A 125 -7.16 -2.92 13.23
CA ARG A 125 -6.72 -1.75 12.45
C ARG A 125 -5.51 -2.15 11.61
N ILE A 126 -5.37 -1.50 10.46
CA ILE A 126 -4.25 -1.68 9.54
C ILE A 126 -3.60 -0.31 9.37
N LEU A 127 -2.28 -0.24 9.52
CA LEU A 127 -1.49 0.98 9.44
C LEU A 127 -0.50 0.81 8.29
N ALA A 128 -0.80 1.42 7.15
CA ALA A 128 0.03 1.30 5.96
C ALA A 128 1.03 2.46 5.88
N PHE A 129 2.31 2.13 6.07
CA PHE A 129 3.42 3.03 5.79
C PHE A 129 3.84 2.84 4.34
N PRO A 130 4.09 3.90 3.54
CA PRO A 130 4.84 3.88 2.28
C PRO A 130 6.37 4.09 2.48
N CYS A 131 7.20 3.73 1.49
CA CYS A 131 8.65 3.46 1.59
C CYS A 131 9.16 3.11 0.19
N ASN A 132 10.25 3.75 -0.20
CA ASN A 132 10.81 3.62 -1.54
C ASN A 132 12.17 2.89 -1.57
N GLN A 133 12.55 2.24 -0.46
CA GLN A 133 13.88 1.62 -0.32
C GLN A 133 14.06 0.33 -1.14
N PHE A 134 12.97 -0.26 -1.63
CA PHE A 134 12.99 -1.56 -2.32
C PHE A 134 12.67 -1.40 -3.80
N GLY A 135 13.70 -1.43 -4.64
CA GLY A 135 13.56 -1.33 -6.10
C GLY A 135 12.91 -0.03 -6.58
N LYS A 136 12.89 1.03 -5.74
CA LYS A 136 12.20 2.30 -6.01
C LYS A 136 10.73 2.14 -6.45
N GLN A 137 10.01 1.17 -5.86
CA GLN A 137 8.64 0.82 -6.24
C GLN A 137 7.55 1.78 -5.73
N GLU A 138 7.90 2.74 -4.87
CA GLU A 138 7.00 3.78 -4.35
C GLU A 138 7.59 5.20 -4.57
N PRO A 139 7.85 5.59 -5.84
CA PRO A 139 8.53 6.85 -6.14
C PRO A 139 7.65 8.08 -5.87
N GLY A 140 6.33 7.91 -5.96
CA GLY A 140 5.37 9.02 -5.91
C GLY A 140 5.28 9.76 -4.58
N SER A 141 4.64 10.92 -4.58
CA SER A 141 4.36 11.72 -3.39
C SER A 141 3.32 11.04 -2.48
N ASN A 142 3.14 11.55 -1.26
CA ASN A 142 2.11 11.04 -0.36
C ASN A 142 0.70 11.16 -0.97
N GLU A 143 0.44 12.25 -1.69
CA GLU A 143 -0.83 12.52 -2.37
C GLU A 143 -1.08 11.51 -3.50
N GLU A 144 -0.07 11.22 -4.32
CA GLU A 144 -0.16 10.21 -5.39
C GLU A 144 -0.38 8.80 -4.82
N ILE A 145 0.28 8.48 -3.70
CA ILE A 145 0.12 7.19 -3.01
C ILE A 145 -1.30 7.08 -2.42
N LYS A 146 -1.82 8.17 -1.84
CA LYS A 146 -3.18 8.22 -1.29
C LYS A 146 -4.22 7.97 -2.39
N GLU A 147 -4.07 8.64 -3.54
CA GLU A 147 -4.95 8.45 -4.70
C GLU A 147 -4.88 7.01 -5.23
N PHE A 148 -3.67 6.46 -5.34
CA PHE A 148 -3.48 5.07 -5.74
C PHE A 148 -4.20 4.09 -4.79
N ALA A 149 -4.07 4.28 -3.47
CA ALA A 149 -4.74 3.47 -2.46
C ALA A 149 -6.28 3.63 -2.50
N ALA A 150 -6.79 4.82 -2.83
CA ALA A 150 -8.21 5.08 -3.00
C ALA A 150 -8.81 4.21 -4.13
N GLY A 151 -8.05 3.94 -5.19
CA GLY A 151 -8.44 3.04 -6.28
C GLY A 151 -8.74 1.59 -5.83
N TYR A 152 -8.19 1.16 -4.70
CA TYR A 152 -8.47 -0.14 -4.07
C TYR A 152 -9.57 -0.08 -3.01
N ASN A 153 -10.20 1.09 -2.81
CA ASN A 153 -11.15 1.35 -1.74
C ASN A 153 -10.55 1.09 -0.35
N VAL A 154 -9.30 1.53 -0.13
CA VAL A 154 -8.66 1.52 1.18
C VAL A 154 -9.45 2.37 2.16
N LYS A 155 -9.74 1.80 3.33
CA LYS A 155 -10.46 2.44 4.46
C LYS A 155 -9.70 2.34 5.78
N PHE A 156 -8.49 1.81 5.75
CA PHE A 156 -7.59 1.75 6.88
C PHE A 156 -6.59 2.91 6.82
N ASP A 157 -5.82 3.09 7.88
CA ASP A 157 -4.99 4.28 8.04
C ASP A 157 -3.72 4.19 7.18
N MET A 158 -3.53 5.22 6.35
CA MET A 158 -2.34 5.39 5.52
C MET A 158 -1.44 6.45 6.18
N PHE A 159 -0.14 6.19 6.19
CA PHE A 159 0.87 7.08 6.75
C PHE A 159 1.72 7.72 5.66
N SER A 160 2.48 8.74 6.05
CA SER A 160 3.49 9.34 5.19
C SER A 160 4.58 8.33 4.83
N LYS A 161 5.21 8.54 3.68
CA LYS A 161 6.36 7.75 3.25
C LYS A 161 7.53 7.87 4.23
N ILE A 162 8.12 6.72 4.59
CA ILE A 162 9.22 6.61 5.55
C ILE A 162 10.33 5.69 5.04
N CYS A 163 11.48 5.72 5.70
CA CYS A 163 12.46 4.64 5.64
C CYS A 163 12.15 3.59 6.71
N VAL A 164 12.39 2.32 6.38
CA VAL A 164 12.21 1.17 7.29
C VAL A 164 13.52 0.48 7.64
N ASN A 165 14.58 0.75 6.87
CA ASN A 165 15.96 0.30 7.09
C ASN A 165 16.93 1.48 7.13
N GLY A 166 18.13 1.25 7.67
CA GLY A 166 19.17 2.26 7.81
C GLY A 166 18.96 3.19 9.01
N ASP A 167 19.83 4.20 9.11
CA ASP A 167 19.83 5.17 10.21
C ASP A 167 18.61 6.09 10.15
N ASP A 168 18.11 6.37 8.96
CA ASP A 168 16.89 7.17 8.75
C ASP A 168 15.60 6.36 8.95
N ALA A 169 15.70 5.08 9.34
CA ALA A 169 14.50 4.28 9.58
C ALA A 169 13.64 4.90 10.68
N HIS A 170 12.33 4.94 10.45
CA HIS A 170 11.38 5.42 11.44
C HIS A 170 11.55 4.66 12.77
N PRO A 171 11.53 5.34 13.94
CA PRO A 171 11.75 4.71 15.25
C PRO A 171 10.90 3.46 15.50
N LEU A 172 9.60 3.52 15.20
CA LEU A 172 8.70 2.36 15.25
C LEU A 172 9.26 1.14 14.48
N TRP A 173 9.78 1.34 13.28
CA TRP A 173 10.31 0.24 12.45
C TRP A 173 11.65 -0.27 12.96
N LYS A 174 12.48 0.58 13.57
CA LYS A 174 13.68 0.12 14.30
C LYS A 174 13.27 -0.78 15.46
N TRP A 175 12.32 -0.32 16.27
CA TRP A 175 11.78 -1.05 17.42
C TRP A 175 11.16 -2.40 17.02
N MET A 176 10.24 -2.42 16.04
CA MET A 176 9.57 -3.67 15.62
C MET A 176 10.56 -4.74 15.16
N LYS A 177 11.64 -4.35 14.46
CA LYS A 177 12.65 -5.29 13.93
C LYS A 177 13.50 -5.96 15.02
N ILE A 178 13.62 -5.35 16.21
CA ILE A 178 14.41 -5.92 17.31
C ILE A 178 13.59 -6.76 18.28
N GLN A 179 12.25 -6.63 18.26
CA GLN A 179 11.37 -7.39 19.14
C GLN A 179 11.52 -8.90 18.95
N PRO A 180 11.37 -9.73 20.01
CA PRO A 180 11.55 -11.18 19.93
C PRO A 180 10.76 -11.85 18.80
N LYS A 181 9.49 -11.47 18.61
CA LYS A 181 8.61 -11.98 17.53
C LYS A 181 8.67 -11.16 16.24
N GLY A 182 9.49 -10.11 16.22
CA GLY A 182 9.73 -9.22 15.07
C GLY A 182 11.02 -9.53 14.30
N LYS A 183 11.84 -10.46 14.80
CA LYS A 183 13.07 -10.90 14.13
C LYS A 183 12.75 -11.65 12.84
N GLY A 184 13.54 -11.41 11.80
CA GLY A 184 13.47 -12.18 10.56
C GLY A 184 14.34 -13.44 10.64
N ILE A 185 14.09 -14.40 9.75
CA ILE A 185 14.85 -15.67 9.69
C ILE A 185 16.33 -15.42 9.37
N LEU A 186 16.61 -14.50 8.43
CA LEU A 186 17.97 -14.09 8.06
C LEU A 186 18.23 -12.63 8.47
N GLY A 187 18.30 -12.40 9.78
CA GLY A 187 18.53 -11.07 10.36
C GLY A 187 17.30 -10.17 10.34
N ASN A 188 17.44 -9.00 10.97
CA ASN A 188 16.28 -8.17 11.34
C ASN A 188 15.84 -7.18 10.26
N ALA A 189 16.69 -6.87 9.29
CA ALA A 189 16.37 -5.94 8.20
C ALA A 189 15.09 -6.36 7.44
N ILE A 190 14.29 -5.37 7.03
CA ILE A 190 13.17 -5.59 6.12
C ILE A 190 13.76 -5.94 4.75
N LYS A 191 13.41 -7.10 4.21
CA LYS A 191 14.07 -7.64 3.01
C LYS A 191 13.48 -7.10 1.72
N TRP A 192 12.19 -6.83 1.74
CA TRP A 192 11.45 -6.34 0.60
C TRP A 192 10.16 -5.65 1.07
N ASN A 193 9.43 -5.08 0.11
CA ASN A 193 8.03 -4.73 0.29
C ASN A 193 7.25 -5.93 0.88
N PHE A 194 6.18 -5.62 1.60
CA PHE A 194 5.22 -6.55 2.22
C PHE A 194 5.75 -7.39 3.36
N THR A 195 6.73 -6.91 4.11
CA THR A 195 6.90 -7.44 5.47
C THR A 195 5.77 -6.89 6.34
N LYS A 196 5.05 -7.76 7.04
CA LYS A 196 3.98 -7.36 7.95
C LYS A 196 4.31 -7.74 9.38
N PHE A 197 3.87 -6.90 10.31
CA PHE A 197 3.97 -7.17 11.75
C PHE A 197 2.56 -7.19 12.31
N LEU A 198 2.18 -8.26 12.99
CA LEU A 198 0.97 -8.28 13.80
C LEU A 198 1.33 -7.76 15.18
N ILE A 199 0.60 -6.71 15.59
CA ILE A 199 0.73 -6.04 16.88
C ILE A 199 -0.53 -6.27 17.69
N ASP A 200 -0.39 -6.55 18.98
CA ASP A 200 -1.51 -6.75 19.89
C ASP A 200 -2.09 -5.51 20.56
N LYS A 201 -3.13 -5.70 21.38
CA LYS A 201 -3.81 -4.64 22.15
C LYS A 201 -2.96 -3.97 23.21
N ASN A 202 -1.85 -4.58 23.59
CA ASN A 202 -0.86 -4.00 24.49
C ASN A 202 0.22 -3.25 23.69
N GLY A 203 0.18 -3.35 22.36
CA GLY A 203 1.12 -2.75 21.42
C GLY A 203 2.39 -3.58 21.25
N CYS A 204 2.37 -4.87 21.63
CA CYS A 204 3.50 -5.78 21.51
C CYS A 204 3.53 -6.45 20.13
N VAL A 205 4.73 -6.66 19.57
CA VAL A 205 4.88 -7.45 18.34
C VAL A 205 4.64 -8.91 18.68
N VAL A 206 3.63 -9.53 18.08
CA VAL A 206 3.30 -10.94 18.32
C VAL A 206 3.73 -11.85 17.17
N LYS A 207 3.85 -11.30 15.96
CA LYS A 207 4.31 -12.06 14.78
C LYS A 207 4.82 -11.17 13.66
N ARG A 208 5.80 -11.67 12.90
CA ARG A 208 6.27 -11.08 11.64
C ARG A 208 5.99 -12.04 10.47
N TYR A 209 5.50 -11.49 9.37
CA TYR A 209 5.24 -12.19 8.11
C TYR A 209 6.14 -11.60 7.02
N GLY A 210 6.75 -12.48 6.23
CA GLY A 210 7.65 -12.10 5.16
C GLY A 210 6.93 -11.54 3.92
N PRO A 211 7.72 -11.01 2.96
CA PRO A 211 7.22 -10.49 1.68
C PRO A 211 6.35 -11.46 0.88
N MET A 212 6.69 -12.75 0.91
CA MET A 212 6.02 -13.80 0.14
C MET A 212 4.76 -14.35 0.80
N GLU A 213 4.48 -13.97 2.05
CA GLU A 213 3.30 -14.43 2.77
C GLU A 213 2.12 -13.51 2.47
N GLU A 214 1.07 -14.04 1.85
CA GLU A 214 -0.14 -13.27 1.54
C GLU A 214 -0.85 -12.75 2.80
N PRO A 215 -1.44 -11.54 2.81
CA PRO A 215 -2.12 -11.02 4.01
C PRO A 215 -3.18 -11.96 4.61
N LEU A 216 -3.91 -12.72 3.79
CA LEU A 216 -4.92 -13.65 4.30
C LEU A 216 -4.37 -14.73 5.24
N VAL A 217 -3.06 -15.04 5.19
CA VAL A 217 -2.47 -16.00 6.15
C VAL A 217 -2.53 -15.49 7.59
N ILE A 218 -2.68 -14.17 7.80
CA ILE A 218 -2.78 -13.53 9.11
C ILE A 218 -4.14 -13.86 9.76
N GLU A 219 -5.18 -14.13 8.96
CA GLU A 219 -6.53 -14.40 9.45
C GLU A 219 -6.58 -15.55 10.46
N LYS A 220 -5.71 -16.56 10.32
CA LYS A 220 -5.63 -17.71 11.24
C LYS A 220 -5.10 -17.33 12.62
N ASP A 221 -4.34 -16.26 12.70
CA ASP A 221 -3.69 -15.81 13.93
C ASP A 221 -4.61 -14.84 14.70
N LEU A 222 -5.43 -14.03 14.01
CA LEU A 222 -6.34 -13.03 14.62
C LEU A 222 -7.25 -13.54 15.77
N PRO A 223 -7.82 -14.76 15.76
CA PRO A 223 -8.69 -15.24 16.84
C PRO A 223 -8.04 -15.34 18.24
N HIS A 224 -6.72 -15.48 18.32
CA HIS A 224 -5.98 -15.54 19.60
C HIS A 224 -5.90 -14.18 20.29
N TYR A 225 -6.31 -13.16 19.56
CA TYR A 225 -5.94 -11.78 19.77
C TYR A 225 -7.20 -10.90 19.87
N PHE A 226 -8.32 -11.30 19.25
CA PHE A 226 -9.62 -10.67 19.54
C PHE A 226 -10.07 -10.82 21.00
#